data_AF-A0A1E8F053-F1
#
_entry.id   AF-A0A1E8F053-F1
#
_cell.length_a   1.000
_cell.length_b   1.000
_cell.length_c   1.000
_cell.angle_alpha   90.00
_cell.angle_beta   90.00
_cell.angle_gamma   90.00
#
_symmetry.space_group_name_H-M   'P 1'
#
loop_
_entity.id
_entity.type
_entity.pdbx_description
1 polymer ?
#
loop_
_entity_poly.entity_id
_entity_poly.type
_entity_poly.pdbx_seq_one_letter_code
_entity_poly.pdbx_strand_id
1 'polypeptide(L)'
;MSKLTKKLIKYYIYIITATIILCFIGSSLFLSKFYLNQQYNELKSLTEDIHNSLEKKENIYINSNIKVFLIKDNSVIHISKGNMALMHFMRNIDFTSLNTKGKITTANNDSFMYYNLKTSIGNILVFKNSIPYKQYLKITYIILISVFIISLFLSIPLTSYIGKKLSYPILQLKDISEEIAKGNFNVDLKLKTNDEIEDLYNSFKFILCVHNKLKL
;
A
#
# COMPACT_ATOMS: atom_id res chain seq x y z
N MET A 1 -13.93 27.46 16.27
CA MET A 1 -14.20 26.72 15.01
C MET A 1 -15.68 26.81 14.69
N SER A 2 -16.04 27.28 13.49
CA SER A 2 -17.44 27.38 13.08
C SER A 2 -18.07 25.98 12.89
N LYS A 3 -19.41 25.91 12.89
CA LYS A 3 -20.14 24.66 12.59
C LYS A 3 -19.74 24.08 11.23
N LEU A 4 -19.46 24.95 10.24
CA LEU A 4 -18.99 24.56 8.92
C LEU A 4 -17.60 23.90 8.98
N THR A 5 -16.64 24.52 9.68
CA THR A 5 -15.28 23.95 9.81
C THR A 5 -15.30 22.60 10.52
N LYS A 6 -16.16 22.42 11.54
CA LYS A 6 -16.32 21.12 12.23
C LYS A 6 -16.88 20.04 11.31
N LYS A 7 -17.86 20.38 10.46
CA LYS A 7 -18.39 19.45 9.45
C LYS A 7 -17.32 19.06 8.42
N LEU A 8 -16.54 20.02 7.95
CA LEU A 8 -15.43 19.75 7.02
C LEU A 8 -14.39 18.81 7.63
N ILE A 9 -13.95 19.03 8.86
CA ILE A 9 -13.04 18.09 9.55
C ILE A 9 -13.63 16.68 9.60
N LYS A 10 -14.92 16.56 9.97
CA LYS A 10 -15.59 15.25 10.04
C LYS A 10 -15.57 14.53 8.68
N TYR A 11 -15.85 15.25 7.58
CA TYR A 11 -15.82 14.66 6.24
C TYR A 11 -14.41 14.29 5.79
N TYR A 12 -13.39 15.11 6.09
CA TYR A 12 -12.00 14.76 5.79
C TYR A 12 -11.56 13.49 6.53
N ILE A 13 -11.87 13.37 7.82
CA ILE A 13 -11.57 12.15 8.59
C ILE A 13 -12.29 10.94 7.97
N TYR A 14 -13.57 11.09 7.59
CA TYR A 14 -14.31 10.01 6.94
C TYR A 14 -13.68 9.59 5.60
N ILE A 15 -13.27 10.54 4.76
CA ILE A 15 -12.61 10.25 3.48
C ILE A 15 -11.27 9.55 3.71
N ILE A 16 -10.43 10.05 4.63
CA ILE A 16 -9.13 9.45 4.95
C ILE A 16 -9.29 8.02 5.47
N THR A 17 -10.25 7.80 6.36
CA THR A 17 -10.52 6.44 6.88
C THR A 17 -11.02 5.51 5.78
N ALA A 18 -11.93 5.96 4.92
CA ALA A 18 -12.44 5.17 3.80
C ALA A 18 -11.35 4.81 2.78
N THR A 19 -10.49 5.76 2.39
CA THR A 19 -9.38 5.51 1.46
C THR A 19 -8.40 4.51 2.03
N ILE A 20 -8.12 4.56 3.33
CA ILE A 20 -7.14 3.68 3.95
C ILE A 20 -7.70 2.27 4.16
N ILE A 21 -8.99 2.14 4.49
CA ILE A 21 -9.67 0.85 4.48
C ILE A 21 -9.58 0.22 3.08
N LEU A 22 -9.86 0.99 2.03
CA LEU A 22 -9.77 0.53 0.65
C LEU A 22 -8.34 0.09 0.28
N CYS A 23 -7.32 0.88 0.65
CA CYS A 23 -5.91 0.51 0.47
C CYS A 23 -5.54 -0.75 1.23
N PHE A 24 -6.06 -0.97 2.45
CA PHE A 24 -5.78 -2.15 3.25
C PHE A 24 -6.41 -3.41 2.64
N ILE A 25 -7.66 -3.31 2.19
CA ILE A 25 -8.36 -4.39 1.47
C ILE A 25 -7.60 -4.75 0.20
N GLY A 26 -7.27 -3.76 -0.63
CA GLY A 26 -6.48 -3.97 -1.85
C GLY A 26 -5.14 -4.64 -1.54
N SER A 27 -4.40 -4.11 -0.57
CA SER A 27 -3.12 -4.68 -0.17
C SER A 27 -3.26 -6.12 0.32
N SER A 28 -4.27 -6.43 1.14
CA SER A 28 -4.50 -7.80 1.64
C SER A 28 -4.77 -8.81 0.52
N LEU A 29 -5.61 -8.43 -0.44
CA LEU A 29 -6.04 -9.31 -1.54
C LEU A 29 -4.96 -9.50 -2.61
N PHE A 30 -4.25 -8.44 -2.99
CA PHE A 30 -3.32 -8.47 -4.12
C PHE A 30 -1.89 -8.79 -3.69
N LEU A 31 -1.41 -8.20 -2.60
CA LEU A 31 0.00 -8.25 -2.22
C LEU A 31 0.45 -9.68 -1.89
N SER A 32 -0.35 -10.40 -1.12
CA SER A 32 -0.08 -11.79 -0.76
C SER A 32 0.07 -12.69 -1.99
N LYS A 33 -0.86 -12.60 -2.94
CA LYS A 33 -0.83 -13.37 -4.19
C LYS A 33 0.32 -12.96 -5.09
N PHE A 34 0.56 -11.66 -5.24
CA PHE A 34 1.62 -11.11 -6.07
C PHE A 34 3.01 -11.56 -5.58
N TYR A 35 3.29 -11.39 -4.28
CA TYR A 35 4.58 -11.80 -3.70
C TYR A 35 4.81 -13.30 -3.77
N LEU A 36 3.76 -14.11 -3.57
CA LEU A 36 3.87 -15.56 -3.73
C LEU A 36 4.18 -15.94 -5.18
N ASN A 37 3.50 -15.32 -6.15
CA ASN A 37 3.74 -15.59 -7.55
C ASN A 37 5.16 -15.17 -7.97
N GLN A 38 5.60 -13.99 -7.53
CA GLN A 38 6.96 -13.50 -7.78
C GLN A 38 8.02 -14.47 -7.24
N GLN A 39 7.87 -14.98 -6.02
CA GLN A 39 8.82 -15.95 -5.46
C GLN A 39 8.84 -17.28 -6.21
N TYR A 40 7.69 -17.74 -6.71
CA TYR A 40 7.68 -18.92 -7.57
C TYR A 40 8.34 -18.67 -8.93
N ASN A 41 8.21 -17.46 -9.49
CA ASN A 41 8.91 -17.09 -10.72
C ASN A 41 10.43 -17.02 -10.51
N GLU A 42 10.88 -16.46 -9.39
CA GLU A 42 12.30 -16.48 -9.00
C GLU A 42 12.82 -17.90 -8.85
N LEU A 43 12.08 -18.77 -8.15
CA LEU A 43 12.44 -20.18 -8.00
C LEU A 43 12.50 -20.90 -9.35
N LYS A 44 11.53 -20.63 -10.23
CA LYS A 44 11.51 -21.18 -11.59
C LYS A 44 12.77 -20.76 -12.36
N SER A 45 13.03 -19.46 -12.46
CA SER A 45 14.20 -18.91 -13.17
C SER A 45 15.50 -19.52 -12.63
N LEU A 46 15.64 -19.58 -11.31
CA LEU A 46 16.83 -20.15 -10.68
C LEU A 46 16.97 -21.65 -10.95
N THR A 47 15.86 -22.38 -11.04
CA THR A 47 15.88 -23.81 -11.39
C THR A 47 16.31 -24.01 -12.84
N GLU A 48 15.84 -23.16 -13.76
CA GLU A 48 16.25 -23.16 -15.17
C GLU A 48 17.73 -22.81 -15.34
N ASP A 49 18.23 -21.82 -14.60
CA ASP A 49 19.65 -21.45 -14.59
C ASP A 49 20.53 -22.61 -14.10
N ILE A 50 20.12 -23.26 -13.00
CA ILE A 50 20.81 -24.46 -12.48
C ILE A 50 20.81 -25.59 -13.50
N HIS A 51 19.68 -25.84 -14.16
CA HIS A 51 19.58 -26.86 -15.19
C HIS A 51 20.60 -26.63 -16.30
N ASN A 52 20.64 -25.41 -16.82
CA ASN A 52 21.56 -25.02 -17.89
C ASN A 52 23.03 -25.17 -17.47
N SER A 53 23.38 -24.77 -16.24
CA SER A 53 24.74 -24.94 -15.73
C SER A 53 25.12 -26.40 -15.51
N LEU A 54 24.18 -27.25 -15.07
CA LEU A 54 24.40 -28.70 -14.93
C LEU A 54 24.65 -29.36 -16.28
N GLU A 55 23.89 -28.99 -17.32
CA GLU A 55 24.10 -29.52 -18.68
C GLU A 55 25.47 -29.09 -19.25
N LYS A 56 25.87 -27.84 -19.02
CA LYS A 56 27.15 -27.29 -19.49
C LYS A 56 28.36 -27.69 -18.62
N LYS A 57 28.14 -28.40 -17.50
CA LYS A 57 29.16 -28.76 -16.49
C LYS A 57 29.90 -27.54 -15.93
N GLU A 58 29.20 -26.42 -15.78
CA GLU A 58 29.74 -25.20 -15.20
C GLU A 58 29.66 -25.22 -13.67
N ASN A 59 30.51 -24.42 -13.01
CA ASN A 59 30.46 -24.27 -11.55
C ASN A 59 29.20 -23.50 -11.13
N ILE A 60 28.40 -24.12 -10.25
CA ILE A 60 27.15 -23.55 -9.76
C ILE A 60 27.40 -22.81 -8.45
N TYR A 61 27.21 -21.49 -8.45
CA TYR A 61 27.22 -20.68 -7.24
C TYR A 61 25.83 -20.65 -6.63
N ILE A 62 25.58 -21.51 -5.63
CA ILE A 62 24.29 -21.56 -4.94
C ILE A 62 24.38 -20.73 -3.67
N ASN A 63 23.50 -19.73 -3.55
CA ASN A 63 23.34 -18.94 -2.33
C ASN A 63 22.97 -19.85 -1.15
N SER A 64 23.55 -19.61 0.04
CA SER A 64 23.36 -20.42 1.25
C SER A 64 21.91 -20.58 1.69
N ASN A 65 21.04 -19.63 1.32
CA ASN A 65 19.61 -19.62 1.62
C ASN A 65 18.75 -20.47 0.65
N ILE A 66 19.37 -21.01 -0.39
CA ILE A 66 18.72 -21.81 -1.43
C ILE A 66 19.31 -23.21 -1.38
N LYS A 67 18.44 -24.23 -1.38
CA LYS A 67 18.85 -25.63 -1.38
C LYS A 67 18.40 -26.30 -2.66
N VAL A 68 19.30 -27.07 -3.26
CA VAL A 68 19.12 -27.64 -4.59
C VAL A 68 19.40 -29.14 -4.54
N PHE A 69 18.48 -29.91 -5.09
CA PHE A 69 18.53 -31.36 -5.16
C PHE A 69 18.29 -31.81 -6.58
N LEU A 70 19.06 -32.80 -7.01
CA LEU A 70 18.83 -33.53 -8.24
C LEU A 70 18.32 -34.92 -7.87
N ILE A 71 17.18 -35.29 -8.41
CA ILE A 71 16.56 -36.58 -8.17
C ILE A 71 16.61 -37.38 -9.45
N LYS A 72 17.38 -38.48 -9.39
CA LYS A 72 17.62 -39.36 -10.53
C LYS A 72 17.53 -40.80 -10.03
N ASP A 73 16.73 -41.63 -10.69
CA ASP A 73 16.64 -43.07 -10.42
C ASP A 73 16.40 -43.40 -8.92
N ASN A 74 15.45 -42.71 -8.29
CA ASN A 74 15.17 -42.76 -6.84
C ASN A 74 16.32 -42.33 -5.90
N SER A 75 17.46 -41.88 -6.43
CA SER A 75 18.55 -41.27 -5.67
C SER A 75 18.38 -39.75 -5.57
N VAL A 76 18.65 -39.19 -4.39
CA VAL A 76 18.60 -37.75 -4.13
C VAL A 76 20.03 -37.25 -3.96
N ILE A 77 20.50 -36.46 -4.93
CA ILE A 77 21.84 -35.87 -4.94
C ILE A 77 21.72 -34.41 -4.50
N HIS A 78 22.39 -34.04 -3.42
CA HIS A 78 22.42 -32.66 -2.95
C HIS A 78 23.50 -31.86 -3.68
N ILE A 79 23.09 -30.78 -4.36
CA ILE A 79 24.01 -29.96 -5.17
C ILE A 79 24.53 -28.75 -4.37
N SER A 80 23.76 -28.25 -3.40
CA SER A 80 24.14 -27.04 -2.65
C SER A 80 25.12 -27.30 -1.51
N LYS A 81 25.94 -26.31 -1.15
CA LYS A 81 26.76 -26.38 0.08
C LYS A 81 25.93 -25.93 1.28
N GLY A 82 25.72 -26.80 2.27
CA GLY A 82 25.41 -26.39 3.66
C GLY A 82 24.20 -27.01 4.38
N ASN A 83 24.29 -26.96 5.72
CA ASN A 83 23.40 -27.25 6.86
C ASN A 83 22.71 -28.63 6.98
N MET A 84 23.21 -29.44 7.94
CA MET A 84 22.68 -30.74 8.37
C MET A 84 21.21 -30.72 8.84
N ALA A 85 20.69 -29.58 9.31
CA ALA A 85 19.33 -29.46 9.86
C ALA A 85 18.23 -29.79 8.84
N LEU A 86 18.44 -29.44 7.56
CA LEU A 86 17.45 -29.69 6.50
C LEU A 86 17.52 -31.13 5.98
N MET A 87 18.66 -31.80 6.17
CA MET A 87 18.87 -33.21 5.78
C MET A 87 17.97 -34.16 6.57
N HIS A 88 17.73 -33.86 7.85
CA HIS A 88 16.79 -34.63 8.68
C HIS A 88 15.33 -34.46 8.21
N PHE A 89 14.94 -33.25 7.84
CA PHE A 89 13.61 -32.96 7.30
C PHE A 89 13.34 -33.67 5.97
N MET A 90 14.36 -33.74 5.11
CA MET A 90 14.23 -34.31 3.77
C MET A 90 14.11 -35.83 3.74
N ARG A 91 14.49 -36.51 4.81
CA ARG A 91 14.39 -37.99 4.88
C ARG A 91 12.95 -38.49 4.82
N ASN A 92 11.98 -37.65 5.18
CA ASN A 92 10.57 -38.01 5.28
C ASN A 92 9.71 -37.43 4.14
N ILE A 93 10.32 -36.78 3.15
CA ILE A 93 9.60 -36.20 2.01
C ILE A 93 9.63 -37.20 0.87
N ASP A 94 8.45 -37.62 0.41
CA ASP A 94 8.35 -38.33 -0.87
C ASP A 94 8.49 -37.31 -2.01
N PHE A 95 9.70 -37.23 -2.58
CA PHE A 95 9.99 -36.30 -3.64
C PHE A 95 9.37 -36.68 -5.00
N THR A 96 8.95 -37.94 -5.17
CA THR A 96 8.44 -38.44 -6.45
C THR A 96 7.00 -37.99 -6.72
N SER A 97 6.24 -37.71 -5.66
CA SER A 97 4.86 -37.21 -5.71
C SER A 97 4.75 -35.67 -5.70
N LEU A 98 5.87 -34.94 -5.71
CA LEU A 98 5.84 -33.48 -5.68
C LEU A 98 5.39 -32.88 -7.02
N ASN A 99 4.34 -32.05 -6.94
CA ASN A 99 3.89 -31.19 -8.04
C ASN A 99 4.97 -30.19 -8.49
N THR A 100 4.72 -29.43 -9.56
CA THR A 100 5.68 -28.45 -10.11
C THR A 100 6.11 -27.36 -9.14
N LYS A 101 5.23 -26.96 -8.21
CA LYS A 101 5.55 -26.00 -7.15
C LYS A 101 4.64 -26.21 -5.95
N GLY A 102 5.10 -25.80 -4.77
CA GLY A 102 4.30 -25.88 -3.56
C GLY A 102 5.02 -25.39 -2.31
N LYS A 103 4.43 -25.70 -1.16
CA LYS A 103 5.02 -25.43 0.15
C LYS A 103 5.07 -26.72 0.97
N ILE A 104 6.12 -26.87 1.75
CA ILE A 104 6.26 -27.97 2.71
C ILE A 104 6.60 -27.36 4.07
N THR A 105 5.92 -27.83 5.10
CA THR A 105 6.13 -27.44 6.49
C THR A 105 6.95 -28.51 7.21
N THR A 106 7.99 -28.10 7.91
CA THR A 106 8.75 -28.96 8.82
C THR A 106 7.99 -29.21 10.12
N ALA A 107 8.41 -30.23 10.88
CA ALA A 107 7.93 -30.48 12.24
C ALA A 107 8.15 -29.28 13.19
N ASN A 108 9.18 -28.46 12.92
CA ASN A 108 9.47 -27.25 13.68
C ASN A 108 8.67 -26.02 13.22
N ASN A 109 7.65 -26.22 12.38
CA ASN A 109 6.78 -25.18 11.83
C ASN A 109 7.46 -24.20 10.85
N ASP A 110 8.71 -24.47 10.45
CA ASP A 110 9.36 -23.76 9.36
C ASP A 110 8.74 -24.18 8.03
N SER A 111 8.34 -23.19 7.24
CA SER A 111 7.69 -23.38 5.95
C SER A 111 8.70 -23.11 4.83
N PHE A 112 8.84 -24.05 3.89
CA PHE A 112 9.70 -23.93 2.71
C PHE A 112 8.84 -23.92 1.46
N MET A 113 9.14 -23.02 0.53
CA MET A 113 8.59 -23.08 -0.82
C MET A 113 9.52 -23.90 -1.69
N TYR A 114 8.95 -24.63 -2.65
CA TYR A 114 9.72 -25.40 -3.60
C TYR A 114 9.24 -25.22 -5.03
N TYR A 115 10.17 -25.40 -5.97
CA TYR A 115 9.90 -25.56 -7.39
C TYR A 115 10.60 -26.83 -7.88
N ASN A 116 9.86 -27.63 -8.66
CA ASN A 116 10.28 -28.92 -9.19
C ASN A 116 10.24 -28.87 -10.71
N LEU A 117 11.43 -28.90 -11.33
CA LEU A 117 11.59 -28.94 -12.77
C LEU A 117 11.96 -30.36 -13.21
N LYS A 118 11.12 -30.98 -14.03
CA LYS A 118 11.40 -32.29 -14.63
C LYS A 118 12.30 -32.08 -15.85
N THR A 119 13.47 -32.72 -15.88
CA THR A 119 14.45 -32.59 -16.97
C THR A 119 14.96 -33.96 -17.43
N SER A 120 15.72 -33.97 -18.52
CA SER A 120 16.36 -35.18 -19.09
C SER A 120 17.37 -35.83 -18.14
N ILE A 121 18.04 -35.04 -17.30
CA ILE A 121 19.06 -35.49 -16.34
C ILE A 121 18.47 -35.90 -14.98
N GLY A 122 17.17 -35.72 -14.78
CA GLY A 122 16.46 -35.96 -13.53
C GLY A 122 15.58 -34.77 -13.12
N ASN A 123 14.93 -34.87 -11.96
CA ASN A 123 14.12 -33.78 -11.43
C ASN A 123 15.00 -32.84 -10.60
N ILE A 124 15.02 -31.55 -10.94
CA ILE A 124 15.73 -30.52 -10.18
C ILE A 124 14.74 -29.87 -9.23
N LEU A 125 14.99 -30.04 -7.93
CA LEU A 125 14.19 -29.46 -6.85
C LEU A 125 14.97 -28.36 -6.14
N VAL A 126 14.35 -27.18 -6.10
CA VAL A 126 14.87 -26.01 -5.41
C VAL A 126 13.96 -25.67 -4.25
N PHE A 127 14.54 -25.53 -3.05
CA PHE A 127 13.87 -25.07 -1.84
C PHE A 127 14.37 -23.69 -1.43
N LYS A 128 13.43 -22.84 -1.01
CA LYS A 128 13.70 -21.53 -0.41
C LYS A 128 12.86 -21.38 0.86
N ASN A 129 13.48 -20.86 1.92
CA ASN A 129 12.76 -20.58 3.15
C ASN A 129 11.67 -19.52 2.88
N SER A 130 10.46 -19.75 3.39
CA SER A 130 9.32 -18.85 3.21
C SER A 130 9.29 -17.71 4.25
N ILE A 131 10.12 -17.72 5.29
CA ILE A 131 10.24 -16.61 6.26
C ILE A 131 10.30 -15.20 5.63
N PRO A 132 11.02 -14.95 4.52
CA PRO A 132 11.07 -13.63 3.90
C PRO A 132 9.68 -13.08 3.55
N TYR A 133 8.75 -13.92 3.05
CA TYR A 133 7.44 -13.43 2.61
C TYR A 133 6.61 -12.85 3.76
N LYS A 134 6.62 -13.49 4.93
CA LYS A 134 5.85 -13.04 6.10
C LYS A 134 6.41 -11.71 6.62
N GLN A 135 7.74 -11.57 6.60
CA GLN A 135 8.41 -10.36 7.04
C GLN A 135 8.12 -9.17 6.12
N TYR A 136 8.16 -9.37 4.79
CA TYR A 136 7.82 -8.31 3.83
C TYR A 136 6.38 -7.81 4.01
N LEU A 137 5.41 -8.72 4.12
CA LEU A 137 4.01 -8.33 4.37
C LEU A 137 3.86 -7.53 5.68
N LYS A 138 4.53 -7.97 6.75
CA LYS A 138 4.51 -7.25 8.03
C LYS A 138 5.06 -5.83 7.90
N ILE A 139 6.19 -5.66 7.20
CA ILE A 139 6.78 -4.34 6.95
C ILE A 139 5.83 -3.47 6.14
N THR A 140 5.21 -4.00 5.09
CA THR A 140 4.23 -3.22 4.30
C THR A 140 3.04 -2.77 5.13
N TYR A 141 2.50 -3.62 6.01
CA TYR A 141 1.41 -3.22 6.91
C TYR A 141 1.83 -2.14 7.92
N ILE A 142 3.06 -2.22 8.44
CA ILE A 142 3.61 -1.17 9.32
C ILE A 142 3.69 0.16 8.56
N ILE A 143 4.20 0.16 7.32
CA ILE A 143 4.27 1.36 6.48
C ILE A 143 2.87 1.94 6.24
N LEU A 144 1.88 1.10 5.91
CA LEU A 144 0.49 1.54 5.72
C LEU A 144 -0.09 2.20 6.97
N ILE A 145 0.14 1.61 8.15
CA ILE A 145 -0.30 2.20 9.44
C ILE A 145 0.40 3.55 9.69
N SER A 146 1.69 3.65 9.39
CA SER A 146 2.46 4.88 9.60
C SER A 146 1.94 6.00 8.69
N VAL A 147 1.66 5.70 7.42
CA VAL A 147 1.05 6.66 6.49
C VAL A 147 -0.33 7.11 6.97
N PHE A 148 -1.14 6.20 7.53
CA PHE A 148 -2.43 6.57 8.12
C PHE A 148 -2.29 7.58 9.25
N ILE A 149 -1.40 7.30 10.21
CA ILE A 149 -1.16 8.20 11.35
C ILE A 149 -0.68 9.57 10.86
N ILE A 150 0.30 9.60 9.95
CA ILE A 150 0.85 10.84 9.37
C ILE A 150 -0.26 11.63 8.65
N SER A 151 -1.12 10.95 7.88
CA SER A 151 -2.23 11.61 7.16
C SER A 151 -3.24 12.25 8.10
N LEU A 152 -3.55 11.61 9.24
CA LEU A 152 -4.43 12.19 10.26
C LEU A 152 -3.81 13.45 10.87
N PHE A 153 -2.52 13.41 11.21
CA PHE A 153 -1.82 14.58 11.75
C PHE A 153 -1.77 15.74 10.74
N LEU A 154 -1.50 15.47 9.47
CA LEU A 154 -1.48 16.48 8.40
C LEU A 154 -2.88 17.05 8.09
N SER A 155 -3.95 16.29 8.33
CA SER A 155 -5.31 16.74 8.05
C SER A 155 -5.75 17.93 8.92
N ILE A 156 -5.25 18.03 10.15
CA ILE A 156 -5.63 19.07 11.11
C ILE A 156 -5.18 20.48 10.64
N PRO A 157 -3.88 20.74 10.38
CA PRO A 157 -3.44 22.05 9.91
C PRO A 157 -4.03 22.39 8.54
N LEU A 158 -4.13 21.40 7.64
CA LEU A 158 -4.73 21.61 6.32
C LEU A 158 -6.18 22.06 6.41
N THR A 159 -6.99 21.39 7.23
CA THR A 159 -8.40 21.77 7.39
C THR A 159 -8.56 23.12 8.09
N SER A 160 -7.67 23.43 9.05
CA SER A 160 -7.65 24.75 9.70
C SER A 160 -7.35 25.87 8.69
N TYR A 161 -6.40 25.65 7.79
CA TYR A 161 -6.04 26.58 6.72
C TYR A 161 -7.22 26.81 5.75
N ILE A 162 -7.86 25.73 5.27
CA ILE A 162 -9.05 25.81 4.41
C ILE A 162 -10.20 26.52 5.15
N GLY A 163 -10.38 26.23 6.44
CA GLY A 163 -11.38 26.89 7.28
C GLY A 163 -11.20 28.40 7.34
N LYS A 164 -9.95 28.88 7.43
CA LYS A 164 -9.64 30.31 7.46
C LYS A 164 -9.78 30.98 6.10
N LYS A 165 -9.34 30.33 5.02
CA LYS A 165 -9.34 30.92 3.68
C LYS A 165 -10.68 30.86 2.96
N LEU A 166 -11.50 29.84 3.24
CA LEU A 166 -12.76 29.62 2.53
C LEU A 166 -13.97 29.72 3.46
N SER A 167 -14.00 28.91 4.52
CA SER A 167 -15.21 28.82 5.37
C SER A 167 -15.53 30.13 6.08
N TYR A 168 -14.50 30.85 6.53
CA TYR A 168 -14.69 32.09 7.28
C TYR A 168 -15.21 33.24 6.40
N PRO A 169 -14.60 33.55 5.23
CA PRO A 169 -15.17 34.53 4.29
C PRO A 169 -16.60 34.24 3.86
N ILE A 170 -16.94 32.96 3.60
CA ILE A 170 -18.31 32.56 3.22
C ILE A 170 -19.30 32.82 4.36
N LEU A 171 -18.90 32.58 5.61
CA LEU A 171 -19.75 32.87 6.77
C LEU A 171 -19.99 34.37 6.93
N GLN A 172 -18.96 35.20 6.72
CA GLN A 172 -19.11 36.65 6.74
C GLN A 172 -20.10 37.13 5.67
N LEU A 173 -20.01 36.61 4.44
CA LEU A 173 -20.97 36.93 3.37
C LEU A 173 -22.40 36.51 3.73
N LYS A 174 -22.57 35.35 4.37
CA LYS A 174 -23.87 34.88 4.85
C LYS A 174 -24.45 35.82 5.91
N ASP A 175 -23.63 36.31 6.83
CA ASP A 175 -24.08 37.25 7.87
C ASP A 175 -24.40 38.64 7.27
N ILE A 176 -23.63 39.12 6.30
CA ILE A 176 -23.91 40.38 5.60
C ILE A 176 -25.21 40.31 4.79
N SER A 177 -25.43 39.19 4.10
CA SER A 177 -26.68 38.94 3.39
C SER A 177 -27.89 38.99 4.33
N GLU A 178 -27.73 38.48 5.56
CA GLU A 178 -28.78 38.49 6.58
C GLU A 178 -29.07 39.91 7.09
N GLU A 179 -28.06 40.76 7.26
CA GLU A 179 -28.23 42.18 7.61
C GLU A 179 -28.96 42.95 6.51
N ILE A 180 -28.57 42.74 5.24
CA ILE A 180 -29.23 43.34 4.08
C ILE A 180 -30.71 42.94 4.02
N ALA A 181 -31.01 41.66 4.24
CA ALA A 181 -32.38 41.16 4.25
C ALA A 181 -33.25 41.76 5.39
N LYS A 182 -32.63 42.12 6.52
CA LYS A 182 -33.28 42.85 7.62
C LYS A 182 -33.44 44.34 7.35
N GLY A 183 -33.01 44.83 6.18
CA GLY A 183 -33.08 46.24 5.79
C GLY A 183 -31.89 47.08 6.29
N ASN A 184 -30.85 46.44 6.86
CA ASN A 184 -29.62 47.11 7.25
C ASN A 184 -28.62 47.11 6.08
N PHE A 185 -28.53 48.25 5.38
CA PHE A 185 -27.64 48.43 4.23
C PHE A 185 -26.30 49.10 4.57
N ASN A 186 -26.07 49.43 5.85
CA ASN A 186 -24.86 50.08 6.33
C ASN A 186 -23.83 49.06 6.83
N VAL A 187 -23.51 48.08 5.99
CA VAL A 187 -22.57 46.97 6.32
C VAL A 187 -21.20 47.25 5.72
N ASP A 188 -20.13 47.19 6.54
CA ASP A 188 -18.77 47.43 6.07
C ASP A 188 -18.21 46.20 5.35
N LEU A 189 -18.03 46.33 4.05
CA LEU A 189 -17.45 45.31 3.20
C LEU A 189 -15.95 45.60 3.02
N LYS A 190 -15.11 45.00 3.88
CA LYS A 190 -13.64 44.97 3.75
C LYS A 190 -13.10 43.54 3.83
N LEU A 191 -13.01 42.87 2.69
CA LEU A 191 -12.38 41.57 2.55
C LEU A 191 -11.52 41.55 1.28
N LYS A 192 -10.33 40.98 1.39
CA LYS A 192 -9.38 40.81 0.29
C LYS A 192 -8.82 39.40 0.34
N THR A 193 -9.23 38.56 -0.61
CA THR A 193 -8.81 37.15 -0.72
C THR A 193 -8.06 36.86 -2.02
N ASN A 194 -8.10 37.78 -2.99
CA ASN A 194 -7.55 37.69 -4.35
C ASN A 194 -8.00 36.42 -5.08
N ASP A 195 -9.25 36.01 -4.88
CA ASP A 195 -9.89 34.84 -5.49
C ASP A 195 -11.38 35.12 -5.76
N GLU A 196 -12.12 34.12 -6.22
CA GLU A 196 -13.55 34.24 -6.56
C GLU A 196 -14.42 34.69 -5.37
N ILE A 197 -13.94 34.53 -4.14
CA ILE A 197 -14.64 35.03 -2.95
C ILE A 197 -14.57 36.55 -2.88
N GLU A 198 -13.48 37.17 -3.33
CA GLU A 198 -13.35 38.63 -3.42
C GLU A 198 -14.26 39.21 -4.51
N ASP A 199 -14.35 38.53 -5.65
CA ASP A 199 -15.26 38.93 -6.74
C ASP A 199 -16.73 38.89 -6.30
N LEU A 200 -17.10 37.87 -5.52
CA LEU A 200 -18.41 37.77 -4.91
C LEU A 200 -18.65 38.91 -3.92
N TYR A 201 -17.65 39.22 -3.10
CA TYR A 201 -17.71 40.31 -2.13
C TYR A 201 -17.88 41.68 -2.81
N ASN A 202 -17.18 41.90 -3.92
CA ASN A 202 -17.32 43.09 -4.76
C ASN A 202 -18.72 43.21 -5.38
N SER A 203 -19.33 42.09 -5.77
CA SER A 203 -20.71 42.06 -6.27
C SER A 203 -21.72 42.50 -5.21
N PHE A 204 -21.58 42.05 -3.96
CA PHE A 204 -22.39 42.54 -2.83
C PHE A 204 -22.22 44.03 -2.58
N LYS A 205 -20.97 44.51 -2.65
CA LYS A 205 -20.64 45.94 -2.49
C LYS A 205 -21.31 46.79 -3.57
N PHE A 206 -21.37 46.31 -4.81
CA PHE A 206 -22.06 46.99 -5.89
C PHE A 206 -23.57 47.09 -5.63
N ILE A 207 -24.22 46.01 -5.19
CA ILE A 207 -25.66 46.00 -4.86
C ILE A 207 -25.99 47.04 -3.78
N LEU A 208 -25.20 47.05 -2.70
CA LEU A 208 -25.35 48.03 -1.61
C LEU A 208 -25.18 49.47 -2.11
N CYS A 209 -24.20 49.72 -2.99
CA CYS A 209 -23.97 51.01 -3.60
C CYS A 209 -25.16 51.48 -4.44
N VAL A 210 -25.73 50.60 -5.27
CA VAL A 210 -26.92 50.91 -6.09
C VAL A 210 -28.12 51.21 -5.20
N HIS A 211 -28.38 50.41 -4.17
CA HIS A 211 -29.49 50.65 -3.24
C HIS A 211 -29.37 52.01 -2.55
N ASN A 212 -28.18 52.33 -2.03
CA ASN A 212 -27.95 53.60 -1.33
C ASN A 212 -28.10 54.82 -2.25
N LYS A 213 -27.79 54.69 -3.55
CA LYS A 213 -28.02 55.75 -4.54
C LYS A 213 -29.51 55.96 -4.88
N LEU A 214 -30.35 54.93 -4.80
CA LEU A 214 -31.79 55.03 -5.09
C LEU A 214 -32.63 55.60 -3.94
N LYS A 215 -32.04 55.78 -2.75
CA LYS A 215 -32.69 56.40 -1.59
C LYS A 215 -32.46 57.92 -1.48
N LEU A 216 -31.68 58.51 -2.40
CA LEU A 216 -31.51 59.95 -2.59
C LEU A 216 -32.44 60.44 -3.70
#